data_AF-A0AAY5L6D1-F1
#
_entry.id   AF-A0AAY5L6D1-F1
#
_cell.length_a   1.000
_cell.length_b   1.000
_cell.length_c   1.000
_cell.angle_alpha   90.00
_cell.angle_beta   90.00
_cell.angle_gamma   90.00
#
_symmetry.space_group_name_H-M   'P 1'
#
loop_
_entity.id
_entity.type
_entity.pdbx_description
1 polymer ?
#
loop_
_entity_poly.entity_id
_entity_poly.type
_entity_poly.pdbx_seq_one_letter_code
_entity_poly.pdbx_strand_id
1 'polypeptide(L)'
;MLDVGIQVQRQQASAQKFFKLTKEFFSMIEEVHLLALETLAHMFDDKELMKSLQEAEYDLVLTDPAIATGLLLARHLKLPVVLNARWITSGEGHFAIAPSPLSYIPSPVSGFTDKMTFVQRVQNVLFHSITMFQQKFLLEPGYNRFCTKYFKEGCDIISLIQEADIWLMRSDFVFEFPRPTMPNVV
;
A
#
# COMPACT_ATOMS: atom_id res chain seq x y z
N MET A 1 7.75 15.76 -14.16
CA MET A 1 7.35 15.27 -12.82
C MET A 1 8.54 15.21 -11.85
N LEU A 2 9.73 14.79 -12.31
CA LEU A 2 10.97 14.83 -11.52
C LEU A 2 11.51 16.26 -11.26
N ASP A 3 11.32 17.20 -12.19
CA ASP A 3 11.82 18.58 -12.03
C ASP A 3 11.08 19.42 -10.97
N VAL A 4 9.83 19.09 -10.68
CA VAL A 4 9.03 19.81 -9.66
C VAL A 4 9.47 19.40 -8.26
N GLY A 5 9.86 18.13 -8.06
CA GLY A 5 10.35 17.61 -6.78
C GLY A 5 11.69 18.24 -6.35
N ILE A 6 12.57 18.53 -7.31
CA ILE A 6 13.90 19.12 -7.04
C ILE A 6 13.78 20.62 -6.70
N GLN A 7 12.79 21.34 -7.24
CA GLN A 7 12.58 22.77 -6.93
C GLN A 7 11.99 23.02 -5.54
N VAL A 8 11.13 22.13 -5.04
CA VAL A 8 10.50 22.27 -3.71
C VAL A 8 11.54 22.13 -2.58
N GLN A 9 12.62 21.37 -2.79
CA GLN A 9 13.69 21.22 -1.81
C GLN A 9 14.58 22.47 -1.68
N ARG A 10 14.53 23.39 -2.66
CA ARG A 10 15.36 24.62 -2.72
C ARG A 10 14.64 25.89 -2.26
N GLN A 11 13.32 25.87 -2.11
CA GLN A 11 12.55 27.01 -1.60
C GLN A 11 11.86 26.60 -0.30
N GLN A 12 11.94 27.46 0.72
CA GLN A 12 11.15 27.33 1.94
C GLN A 12 9.66 27.39 1.55
N ALA A 13 9.07 26.23 1.25
CA ALA A 13 7.68 26.15 0.80
C ALA A 13 6.78 26.64 1.94
N SER A 14 5.98 27.68 1.66
CA SER A 14 4.96 28.15 2.61
C SER A 14 4.07 26.97 3.01
N ALA A 15 3.72 26.89 4.31
CA ALA A 15 2.88 25.82 4.85
C ALA A 15 1.59 25.62 4.03
N GLN A 16 1.01 26.71 3.49
CA GLN A 16 -0.15 26.66 2.60
C GLN A 16 0.08 25.85 1.32
N LYS A 17 1.24 26.03 0.67
CA LYS A 17 1.61 25.27 -0.53
C LYS A 17 1.79 23.79 -0.20
N PHE A 18 2.41 23.49 0.94
CA PHE A 18 2.56 22.13 1.42
C PHE A 18 1.20 21.47 1.67
N PHE A 19 0.31 22.11 2.43
CA PHE A 19 -1.04 21.58 2.68
C PHE A 19 -1.84 21.39 1.40
N LYS A 20 -1.75 22.32 0.44
CA LYS A 20 -2.41 22.20 -0.86
C LYS A 20 -1.90 20.97 -1.63
N LEU A 21 -0.58 20.82 -1.73
CA LEU A 21 0.05 19.70 -2.45
C LEU A 21 -0.30 18.35 -1.80
N THR A 22 -0.25 18.28 -0.47
CA THR A 22 -0.61 17.06 0.26
C THR A 22 -2.08 16.69 0.05
N LYS A 23 -2.98 17.67 0.06
CA LYS A 23 -4.40 17.44 -0.25
C LYS A 23 -4.61 16.92 -1.67
N GLU A 24 -3.99 17.56 -2.66
CA GLU A 24 -4.07 17.13 -4.07
C GLU A 24 -3.52 15.72 -4.26
N PHE A 25 -2.42 15.38 -3.60
CA PHE A 25 -1.84 14.03 -3.63
C PHE A 25 -2.78 12.99 -3.01
N PHE A 26 -3.42 13.30 -1.88
CA PHE A 26 -4.38 12.39 -1.25
C PHE A 26 -5.63 12.18 -2.09
N SER A 27 -6.17 13.24 -2.69
CA SER A 27 -7.30 13.13 -3.63
C SER A 27 -6.93 12.29 -4.85
N MET A 28 -5.74 12.47 -5.43
CA MET A 28 -5.26 11.65 -6.54
C MET A 28 -5.19 10.16 -6.17
N ILE A 29 -4.66 9.83 -4.98
CA ILE A 29 -4.57 8.43 -4.51
C ILE A 29 -5.97 7.82 -4.37
N GLU A 30 -6.91 8.56 -3.78
CA GLU A 30 -8.29 8.09 -3.62
C GLU A 30 -8.96 7.85 -4.97
N GLU A 31 -8.85 8.80 -5.91
CA GLU A 31 -9.44 8.69 -7.26
C GLU A 31 -8.90 7.49 -8.03
N VAL A 32 -7.58 7.25 -7.99
CA VAL A 32 -6.94 6.10 -8.65
C VAL A 32 -7.48 4.78 -8.09
N HIS A 33 -7.62 4.67 -6.77
CA HIS A 33 -8.13 3.46 -6.14
C HIS A 33 -9.61 3.24 -6.44
N LEU A 34 -10.42 4.29 -6.46
CA LEU A 34 -11.83 4.19 -6.83
C LEU A 34 -12.01 3.75 -8.28
N LEU A 35 -11.22 4.31 -9.20
CA LEU A 35 -11.23 3.90 -10.61
C LEU A 35 -10.79 2.43 -10.79
N ALA A 36 -9.77 2.01 -10.05
CA ALA A 36 -9.33 0.61 -10.07
C ALA A 36 -10.41 -0.34 -9.55
N LEU A 37 -11.12 0.06 -8.48
CA LEU A 37 -12.25 -0.71 -7.94
C LEU A 37 -13.45 -0.75 -8.88
N GLU A 38 -13.74 0.34 -9.59
CA GLU A 38 -14.78 0.37 -10.63
C GLU A 38 -14.43 -0.58 -11.78
N THR A 39 -13.18 -0.56 -12.23
CA THR A 39 -12.68 -1.50 -13.26
C THR A 39 -12.82 -2.95 -12.80
N LEU A 40 -12.42 -3.25 -11.56
CA LEU A 40 -12.56 -4.59 -10.99
C LEU A 40 -14.04 -5.00 -10.85
N ALA A 41 -14.93 -4.06 -10.52
CA ALA A 41 -16.37 -4.30 -10.44
C ALA A 41 -16.93 -4.70 -11.82
N HIS A 42 -16.51 -4.00 -12.88
CA HIS A 42 -16.88 -4.37 -14.25
C HIS A 42 -16.37 -5.76 -14.62
N MET A 43 -15.15 -6.12 -14.23
CA MET A 43 -14.63 -7.47 -14.45
C MET A 43 -15.46 -8.52 -13.70
N PHE A 44 -15.81 -8.28 -12.44
CA PHE A 44 -16.59 -9.23 -11.63
C PHE A 44 -18.03 -9.37 -12.13
N ASP A 45 -18.61 -8.29 -12.68
CA ASP A 45 -19.96 -8.30 -13.25
C ASP A 45 -19.99 -8.99 -14.65
N ASP A 46 -18.85 -9.10 -15.33
CA ASP A 46 -18.68 -9.85 -16.58
C ASP A 46 -18.49 -11.36 -16.32
N LYS A 47 -19.58 -12.10 -16.43
CA LYS A 47 -19.60 -13.54 -16.19
C LYS A 47 -18.78 -14.35 -17.20
N GLU A 48 -18.68 -13.90 -18.44
CA GLU A 48 -17.91 -14.62 -19.47
C GLU A 48 -16.42 -14.49 -19.18
N LEU A 49 -15.97 -13.27 -18.86
CA LEU A 49 -14.60 -13.02 -18.44
C LEU A 49 -14.25 -13.82 -17.18
N MET A 50 -15.05 -13.71 -16.11
CA MET A 50 -14.75 -14.41 -14.86
C MET A 50 -14.74 -15.93 -15.02
N LYS A 51 -15.65 -16.47 -15.84
CA LYS A 51 -15.65 -17.89 -16.19
C LYS A 51 -14.39 -18.28 -16.95
N SER A 52 -13.99 -17.50 -17.95
CA SER A 52 -12.75 -17.76 -18.72
C SER A 52 -11.50 -17.75 -17.83
N LEU A 53 -11.44 -16.87 -16.83
CA LEU A 53 -10.32 -16.80 -15.88
C LEU A 53 -10.29 -18.02 -14.94
N GLN A 54 -11.45 -18.53 -14.54
CA GLN A 54 -11.57 -19.74 -13.71
C GLN A 54 -11.19 -21.00 -14.52
N GLU A 55 -11.65 -21.10 -15.76
CA GLU A 55 -11.39 -22.25 -16.66
C GLU A 55 -9.96 -22.27 -17.19
N ALA A 56 -9.23 -21.15 -17.13
CA ALA A 56 -7.82 -21.08 -17.51
C ALA A 56 -6.88 -21.78 -16.51
N GLU A 57 -7.36 -22.14 -15.31
CA GLU A 57 -6.61 -22.90 -14.29
C GLU A 57 -5.22 -22.30 -13.96
N TYR A 58 -5.16 -20.98 -13.76
CA TYR A 58 -3.93 -20.32 -13.31
C TYR A 58 -3.47 -20.83 -11.94
N ASP A 59 -2.16 -20.98 -11.75
CA ASP A 59 -1.60 -21.47 -10.49
C ASP A 59 -1.50 -20.42 -9.38
N LEU A 60 -1.36 -19.13 -9.75
CA LEU A 60 -1.16 -18.02 -8.81
C LEU A 60 -1.49 -16.66 -9.44
N VAL A 61 -1.60 -15.63 -8.60
CA VAL A 61 -1.70 -14.22 -9.01
C VAL A 61 -0.46 -13.46 -8.56
N LEU A 62 0.28 -12.91 -9.53
CA LEU A 62 1.38 -11.98 -9.28
C LEU A 62 0.85 -10.54 -9.36
N THR A 63 0.91 -9.78 -8.26
CA THR A 63 0.36 -8.43 -8.21
C THR A 63 1.20 -7.46 -7.37
N ASP A 64 1.03 -6.16 -7.62
CA ASP A 64 1.53 -5.10 -6.77
C ASP A 64 0.48 -4.74 -5.69
N PRO A 65 0.84 -4.65 -4.40
CA PRO A 65 -0.07 -4.30 -3.31
C PRO A 65 -0.36 -2.78 -3.20
N ALA A 66 0.27 -1.92 -3.99
CA ALA A 66 -0.01 -0.48 -4.02
C ALA A 66 -1.46 -0.19 -4.46
N ILE A 67 -2.05 -1.05 -5.30
CA ILE A 67 -3.48 -1.06 -5.63
C ILE A 67 -3.99 -2.48 -5.38
N ALA A 68 -4.84 -2.66 -4.36
CA ALA A 68 -5.23 -3.98 -3.89
C ALA A 68 -6.25 -4.75 -4.77
N THR A 69 -6.48 -4.33 -6.01
CA THR A 69 -7.44 -5.00 -6.91
C THR A 69 -7.00 -6.41 -7.28
N GLY A 70 -5.70 -6.63 -7.50
CA GLY A 70 -5.16 -7.96 -7.77
C GLY A 70 -5.33 -8.93 -6.59
N LEU A 71 -5.21 -8.43 -5.35
CA LEU A 71 -5.49 -9.20 -4.13
C LEU A 71 -6.96 -9.64 -4.06
N LEU A 72 -7.88 -8.73 -4.38
CA LEU A 72 -9.31 -9.02 -4.42
C LEU A 72 -9.65 -10.03 -5.52
N LEU A 73 -9.05 -9.88 -6.71
CA LEU A 73 -9.21 -10.85 -7.80
C LEU A 73 -8.70 -12.24 -7.39
N ALA A 74 -7.51 -12.31 -6.78
CA ALA A 74 -6.94 -13.56 -6.30
C ALA A 74 -7.83 -14.23 -5.24
N ARG A 75 -8.39 -13.45 -4.30
CA ARG A 75 -9.36 -13.96 -3.31
C ARG A 75 -10.61 -14.52 -3.99
N HIS A 76 -11.10 -13.87 -5.04
CA HIS A 76 -12.26 -14.35 -5.79
C HIS A 76 -11.98 -15.66 -6.54
N LEU A 77 -10.81 -15.76 -7.18
CA LEU A 77 -10.37 -16.95 -7.90
C LEU A 77 -9.85 -18.06 -6.98
N LYS A 78 -9.65 -17.77 -5.68
CA LYS A 78 -9.07 -18.66 -4.66
C LYS A 78 -7.67 -19.13 -5.04
N LEU A 79 -6.87 -18.21 -5.58
CA LEU A 79 -5.50 -18.47 -6.00
C LEU A 79 -4.49 -17.95 -4.97
N PRO A 80 -3.34 -18.64 -4.83
CA PRO A 80 -2.19 -18.11 -4.11
C PRO A 80 -1.76 -16.74 -4.64
N VAL A 81 -1.27 -15.88 -3.75
CA VAL A 81 -0.84 -14.52 -4.07
C VAL A 81 0.68 -14.41 -3.93
N VAL A 82 1.29 -13.90 -4.99
CA VAL A 82 2.68 -13.41 -4.97
C VAL A 82 2.67 -11.91 -5.13
N LEU A 83 3.20 -11.19 -4.13
CA LEU A 83 3.37 -9.75 -4.19
C LEU A 83 4.74 -9.40 -4.77
N ASN A 84 4.82 -8.39 -5.65
CA ASN A 84 6.09 -7.89 -6.17
C ASN A 84 6.17 -6.36 -6.09
N ALA A 85 6.47 -5.86 -4.89
CA ALA A 85 6.68 -4.44 -4.65
C ALA A 85 7.48 -4.21 -3.38
N ARG A 86 7.91 -2.96 -3.18
CA ARG A 86 8.40 -2.48 -1.87
C ARG A 86 7.33 -1.72 -1.09
N TRP A 87 6.43 -1.07 -1.81
CA TRP A 87 5.51 -0.08 -1.27
C TRP A 87 4.09 -0.63 -1.29
N ILE A 88 3.33 -0.27 -0.26
CA ILE A 88 1.89 -0.36 -0.21
C ILE A 88 1.34 1.07 -0.21
N THR A 89 0.02 1.25 -0.34
CA THR A 89 -0.54 2.61 -0.35
C THR A 89 -0.25 3.37 0.94
N SER A 90 -0.19 2.68 2.07
CA SER A 90 0.14 3.24 3.38
C SER A 90 1.64 3.29 3.70
N GLY A 91 2.50 3.32 2.69
CA GLY A 91 3.95 3.48 2.87
C GLY A 91 4.74 2.21 2.60
N GLU A 92 5.76 1.94 3.41
CA GLU A 92 6.68 0.84 3.15
C GLU A 92 6.08 -0.49 3.62
N GLY A 93 6.09 -1.49 2.74
CA GLY A 93 5.33 -2.74 2.91
C GLY A 93 5.74 -3.55 4.14
N HIS A 94 7.00 -3.46 4.56
CA HIS A 94 7.48 -4.18 5.73
C HIS A 94 6.81 -3.73 7.04
N PHE A 95 6.29 -2.50 7.11
CA PHE A 95 5.46 -2.07 8.26
C PHE A 95 4.15 -2.86 8.39
N ALA A 96 3.63 -3.42 7.29
CA ALA A 96 2.43 -4.23 7.31
C ALA A 96 2.70 -5.70 7.69
N ILE A 97 3.89 -6.25 7.40
CA ILE A 97 4.15 -7.69 7.56
C ILE A 97 4.92 -8.07 8.81
N ALA A 98 5.77 -7.18 9.32
CA ALA A 98 6.66 -7.51 10.43
C ALA A 98 6.89 -6.31 11.36
N PRO A 99 7.11 -6.55 12.68
CA PRO A 99 7.33 -5.49 13.64
C PRO A 99 8.47 -4.56 13.23
N SER A 100 8.15 -3.29 13.00
CA SER A 100 9.09 -2.26 12.57
C SER A 100 9.07 -1.08 13.57
N PRO A 101 9.97 -1.06 14.58
CA PRO A 101 9.94 -0.05 15.63
C PRO A 101 10.31 1.35 15.12
N LEU A 102 9.34 2.27 15.17
CA LEU A 102 9.46 3.67 14.74
C LEU A 102 10.49 4.49 15.53
N SER A 103 11.01 3.95 16.64
CA SER A 103 12.05 4.58 17.41
C SER A 103 13.41 4.53 16.69
N TYR A 104 13.67 3.52 15.87
CA TYR A 104 14.91 3.39 15.09
C TYR A 104 14.68 3.24 13.59
N ILE A 105 13.48 2.86 13.15
CA ILE A 105 13.15 2.78 11.72
C ILE A 105 12.42 4.06 11.33
N PRO A 106 13.05 4.94 10.53
CA PRO A 106 12.38 6.13 10.03
C PRO A 106 11.28 5.74 9.04
N SER A 107 10.12 6.37 9.18
CA SER A 107 9.09 6.39 8.14
C SER A 107 9.72 7.00 6.88
N PRO A 108 9.54 6.43 5.69
CA PRO A 108 10.29 6.86 4.52
C PRO A 108 10.06 8.33 4.12
N VAL A 109 8.89 8.88 4.46
CA VAL A 109 8.54 10.28 4.19
C VAL A 109 9.33 11.25 5.08
N SER A 110 9.85 10.79 6.22
CA SER A 110 10.57 11.64 7.19
C SER A 110 11.97 12.07 6.70
N GLY A 111 12.61 11.30 5.82
CA GLY A 111 14.00 11.51 5.41
C GLY A 111 15.02 11.36 6.54
N PHE A 112 14.63 10.79 7.69
CA PHE A 112 15.52 10.55 8.81
C PHE A 112 16.36 9.28 8.62
N THR A 113 17.35 9.10 9.49
CA THR A 113 18.22 7.90 9.55
C THR A 113 17.88 7.06 10.79
N ASP A 114 18.59 5.97 11.02
CA ASP A 114 18.53 5.18 12.26
C ASP A 114 18.94 5.99 13.51
N LYS A 115 19.72 7.06 13.29
CA LYS A 115 20.19 7.97 14.35
C LYS A 115 19.28 9.18 14.49
N MET A 116 18.16 8.99 15.18
CA MET A 116 17.21 10.05 15.52
C MET A 116 17.36 10.53 16.96
N THR A 117 17.36 11.86 17.14
CA THR A 117 17.11 12.52 18.44
C THR A 117 15.69 12.23 18.94
N PHE A 118 15.43 12.50 20.23
CA PHE A 118 14.07 12.33 20.78
C PHE A 118 13.01 13.09 19.98
N VAL A 119 13.28 14.35 19.60
CA VAL A 119 12.34 15.16 18.82
C VAL A 119 12.09 14.57 17.43
N GLN A 120 13.14 14.08 16.76
CA GLN A 120 12.99 13.41 15.46
C GLN A 120 12.19 12.11 15.58
N ARG A 121 12.34 11.35 16.66
CA ARG A 121 11.52 10.15 16.91
C ARG A 121 10.04 10.50 17.09
N VAL A 122 9.74 11.57 17.83
CA VAL A 122 8.36 12.07 17.96
C VAL A 122 7.80 12.49 16.60
N GLN A 123 8.57 13.22 15.80
CA GLN A 123 8.17 13.58 14.43
C GLN A 123 7.95 12.35 13.55
N ASN A 124 8.80 11.33 13.67
CA ASN A 124 8.68 10.09 12.92
C ASN A 124 7.37 9.36 13.21
N VAL A 125 6.99 9.27 14.49
CA VAL A 125 5.70 8.70 14.90
C VAL A 125 4.54 9.50 14.32
N LEU A 126 4.63 10.84 14.31
CA LEU A 126 3.61 11.69 13.70
C LEU A 126 3.47 11.43 12.19
N PHE A 127 4.57 11.34 11.45
CA PHE A 127 4.54 11.03 10.01
C PHE A 127 3.89 9.67 9.74
N HIS A 128 4.30 8.63 10.48
CA HIS A 128 3.68 7.31 10.34
C HIS A 128 2.19 7.32 10.68
N SER A 129 1.80 8.07 11.72
CA SER A 129 0.39 8.17 12.14
C SER A 129 -0.49 8.84 11.08
N ILE A 130 0.03 9.86 10.38
CA ILE A 130 -0.66 10.51 9.25
C ILE A 130 -0.90 9.49 8.13
N THR A 131 0.10 8.67 7.81
CA THR A 131 -0.05 7.63 6.77
C THR A 131 -1.07 6.56 7.15
N MET A 132 -1.09 6.13 8.42
CA MET A 132 -2.11 5.19 8.92
C MET A 132 -3.51 5.81 8.91
N PHE A 133 -3.63 7.09 9.26
CA PHE A 133 -4.89 7.82 9.17
C PHE A 133 -5.39 7.88 7.71
N GLN A 134 -4.50 8.16 6.76
CA GLN A 134 -4.84 8.17 5.34
C GLN A 134 -5.40 6.81 4.89
N GLN A 135 -4.73 5.71 5.25
CA GLN A 135 -5.19 4.36 4.92
C GLN A 135 -6.59 4.09 5.48
N LYS A 136 -6.79 4.36 6.78
CA LYS A 136 -8.03 4.05 7.51
C LYS A 136 -9.22 4.87 6.99
N PHE A 137 -9.02 6.16 6.72
CA PHE A 137 -10.13 7.09 6.48
C PHE A 137 -10.36 7.44 5.02
N LEU A 138 -9.33 7.40 4.16
CA LEU A 138 -9.51 7.67 2.73
C LEU A 138 -9.74 6.39 1.93
N LEU A 139 -8.94 5.34 2.18
CA LEU A 139 -8.93 4.18 1.28
C LEU A 139 -9.88 3.08 1.73
N GLU A 140 -9.87 2.76 3.03
CA GLU A 140 -10.68 1.68 3.58
C GLU A 140 -12.19 1.77 3.24
N PRO A 141 -12.85 2.94 3.26
CA PRO A 141 -14.28 3.03 2.93
C PRO A 141 -14.62 2.53 1.52
N GLY A 142 -13.78 2.85 0.53
CA GLY A 142 -13.97 2.41 -0.86
C GLY A 142 -13.84 0.89 -1.00
N TYR A 143 -12.80 0.32 -0.39
CA TYR A 143 -12.58 -1.13 -0.36
C TYR A 143 -13.66 -1.88 0.43
N ASN A 144 -14.08 -1.37 1.58
CA ASN A 144 -15.15 -1.98 2.39
C ASN A 144 -16.47 -2.02 1.62
N ARG A 145 -16.81 -0.95 0.88
CA ARG A 145 -17.99 -0.92 0.02
C ARG A 145 -17.91 -1.97 -1.10
N PHE A 146 -16.75 -2.07 -1.76
CA PHE A 146 -16.53 -3.09 -2.77
C PHE A 146 -16.67 -4.51 -2.18
N CYS A 147 -16.03 -4.76 -1.04
CA CYS A 147 -16.01 -6.07 -0.44
C CYS A 147 -17.37 -6.51 0.09
N THR A 148 -18.16 -5.60 0.64
CA THR A 148 -19.54 -5.91 1.04
C THR A 148 -20.41 -6.30 -0.16
N LYS A 149 -20.12 -5.76 -1.36
CA LYS A 149 -20.86 -6.10 -2.59
C LYS A 149 -20.52 -7.50 -3.12
N TYR A 150 -19.25 -7.91 -3.07
CA TYR A 150 -18.76 -9.11 -3.77
C TYR A 150 -18.33 -10.27 -2.85
N PHE A 151 -18.04 -10.02 -1.58
CA PHE A 151 -17.57 -11.02 -0.62
C PHE A 151 -18.50 -11.07 0.61
N LYS A 152 -19.10 -12.24 0.87
CA LYS A 152 -20.08 -12.42 1.96
C LYS A 152 -19.50 -12.24 3.36
N GLU A 153 -18.23 -12.58 3.54
CA GLU A 153 -17.53 -12.51 4.82
C GLU A 153 -16.87 -11.15 5.09
N GLY A 154 -17.02 -10.20 4.14
CA GLY A 154 -16.21 -8.99 4.12
C GLY A 154 -14.77 -9.25 3.66
N CYS A 155 -13.98 -8.19 3.57
CA CYS A 155 -12.54 -8.27 3.35
C CYS A 155 -11.86 -7.14 4.11
N ASP A 156 -10.63 -7.36 4.54
CA ASP A 156 -9.73 -6.29 4.98
C ASP A 156 -8.47 -6.33 4.12
N ILE A 157 -8.14 -5.21 3.48
CA ILE A 157 -7.04 -5.14 2.52
C ILE A 157 -5.68 -5.36 3.20
N ILE A 158 -5.50 -4.87 4.42
CA ILE A 158 -4.24 -5.06 5.15
C ILE A 158 -4.07 -6.53 5.51
N SER A 159 -5.13 -7.19 5.98
CA SER A 159 -5.13 -8.63 6.21
C SER A 159 -4.79 -9.41 4.93
N LEU A 160 -5.37 -9.05 3.78
CA LEU A 160 -5.04 -9.69 2.49
C LEU A 160 -3.57 -9.53 2.09
N ILE A 161 -2.98 -8.36 2.36
CA ILE A 161 -1.54 -8.12 2.12
C ILE A 161 -0.70 -9.00 3.05
N GLN A 162 -1.10 -9.14 4.32
CA GLN A 162 -0.40 -9.96 5.32
C GLN A 162 -0.52 -11.47 5.04
N GLU A 163 -1.63 -11.89 4.45
CA GLU A 163 -1.94 -13.28 4.07
C GLU A 163 -1.24 -13.73 2.77
N ALA A 164 -0.50 -12.85 2.08
CA ALA A 164 0.17 -13.21 0.83
C ALA A 164 1.16 -14.38 1.01
N ASP A 165 1.11 -15.35 0.09
CA ASP A 165 1.93 -16.57 0.16
C ASP A 165 3.43 -16.29 -0.01
N ILE A 166 3.77 -15.37 -0.92
CA ILE A 166 5.15 -14.90 -1.14
C ILE A 166 5.13 -13.39 -1.37
N TRP A 167 6.09 -12.69 -0.78
CA TRP A 167 6.37 -11.29 -1.10
C TRP A 167 7.78 -11.16 -1.66
N LEU A 168 7.87 -10.95 -2.97
CA LEU A 168 9.08 -10.54 -3.68
C LEU A 168 9.35 -9.07 -3.36
N MET A 169 10.05 -8.83 -2.26
CA MET A 169 10.27 -7.50 -1.73
C MET A 169 11.30 -6.80 -2.60
N ARG A 170 10.92 -5.67 -3.19
CA ARG A 170 11.84 -4.88 -4.03
C ARG A 170 12.79 -4.03 -3.18
N SER A 171 13.59 -4.69 -2.35
CA SER A 171 14.67 -4.07 -1.59
C SER A 171 15.83 -5.04 -1.41
N ASP A 172 17.04 -4.50 -1.27
CA ASP A 172 18.24 -5.26 -0.95
C ASP A 172 18.56 -5.03 0.54
N PHE A 173 18.93 -6.10 1.25
CA PHE A 173 19.23 -6.05 2.68
C PHE A 173 20.35 -5.06 3.03
N VAL A 174 21.24 -4.72 2.08
CA VAL A 174 22.30 -3.73 2.25
C VAL A 174 21.75 -2.32 2.46
N PHE A 175 20.58 -2.01 1.91
CA PHE A 175 19.94 -0.69 2.04
C PHE A 175 18.86 -0.63 3.12
N GLU A 176 18.62 -1.73 3.84
CA GLU A 176 17.57 -1.83 4.83
C GLU A 176 18.11 -1.74 6.26
N PHE A 177 17.28 -1.21 7.17
CA PHE A 177 17.59 -1.21 8.59
C PHE A 177 17.47 -2.62 9.16
N PRO A 178 18.31 -3.02 10.13
CA PRO A 178 18.24 -4.35 10.73
C PRO A 178 16.93 -4.52 11.50
N ARG A 179 16.04 -5.38 10.99
CA ARG A 179 14.74 -5.69 11.58
C ARG A 179 14.30 -7.12 11.23
N PRO A 180 13.46 -7.77 12.05
CA PRO A 180 12.96 -9.11 11.74
C PRO A 180 12.08 -9.10 10.49
N THR A 181 12.19 -10.13 9.65
CA THR A 181 11.40 -10.27 8.42
C THR A 181 10.65 -11.60 8.44
N MET A 182 9.47 -11.64 7.82
CA MET A 182 8.67 -12.87 7.74
C MET A 182 9.29 -13.88 6.75
N PRO A 183 9.16 -15.20 6.97
CA PRO A 183 9.79 -16.22 6.12
C PRO A 183 9.29 -16.24 4.66
N ASN A 184 8.11 -15.68 4.38
CA ASN A 184 7.52 -15.59 3.05
C ASN A 184 8.02 -14.38 2.24
N VAL A 185 8.92 -13.56 2.79
CA VAL A 185 9.51 -12.41 2.11
C VAL A 185 10.84 -12.80 1.50
N VAL A 186 11.00 -12.54 0.19
CA VAL A 186 12.19 -12.89 -0.62
C VAL A 186 12.76 -11.64 -1.28
#